data_AF-G9EN85-F1
#
_entry.id   AF-G9EN85-F1
#
_cell.length_a   1.000
_cell.length_b   1.000
_cell.length_c   1.000
_cell.angle_alpha   90.00
_cell.angle_beta   90.00
_cell.angle_gamma   90.00
#
_symmetry.space_group_name_H-M   'P 1'
#
loop_
_entity.id
_entity.type
_entity.pdbx_description
1 polymer ?
#
loop_
_entity_poly.entity_id
_entity_poly.type
_entity_poly.pdbx_seq_one_letter_code
_entity_poly.pdbx_strand_id
1 'polypeptide(L)'
;MSYDNKYQLEVIDRETGLLKKITSDIVIFCTGYTHILPSFLNSLKEKIHFDSENNMLIDENYKLSWDGMDTCSIYIQNGARHSHGIADPNLSLLAYRSAVIANDIAGYPLYSQIDGTSLVNWGSK
;
A
#
# COMPACT_ATOMS: atom_id res chain seq x y z
N MET A 1 -17.58 -20.40 -37.03
CA MET A 1 -17.97 -21.06 -35.77
C MET A 1 -18.21 -19.97 -34.74
N SER A 2 -19.47 -19.69 -34.39
CA SER A 2 -19.83 -18.67 -33.41
C SER A 2 -19.71 -19.30 -32.02
N TYR A 3 -18.70 -18.91 -31.25
CA TYR A 3 -18.64 -19.25 -29.83
C TYR A 3 -19.58 -18.30 -29.08
N ASP A 4 -20.82 -18.73 -28.86
CA ASP A 4 -21.82 -17.99 -28.08
C ASP A 4 -21.58 -18.18 -26.56
N ASN A 5 -20.30 -18.11 -26.14
CA ASN A 5 -19.89 -18.33 -24.76
C ASN A 5 -20.12 -17.06 -23.95
N LYS A 6 -21.38 -16.83 -23.56
CA LYS A 6 -21.74 -15.73 -22.67
C LYS A 6 -21.38 -16.07 -21.22
N TYR A 7 -20.92 -15.08 -20.48
CA TYR A 7 -20.74 -15.16 -19.03
C TYR A 7 -22.08 -14.97 -18.32
N GLN A 8 -22.33 -15.81 -17.32
CA GLN A 8 -23.44 -15.64 -16.37
C GLN A 8 -22.87 -15.16 -15.04
N LEU A 9 -23.29 -13.97 -14.62
CA LEU A 9 -22.86 -13.31 -13.39
C LEU A 9 -23.97 -13.38 -12.36
N GLU A 10 -23.64 -13.79 -11.15
CA GLU A 10 -24.51 -13.70 -9.99
C GLU A 10 -24.03 -12.55 -9.11
N VAL A 11 -24.86 -11.53 -8.96
CA VAL A 11 -24.55 -10.32 -8.20
C VAL A 11 -25.48 -10.24 -7.02
N ILE A 12 -24.90 -10.10 -5.82
CA ILE A 12 -25.64 -9.90 -4.58
C ILE A 12 -25.51 -8.42 -4.20
N ASP A 13 -26.65 -7.76 -4.06
CA ASP A 13 -26.72 -6.43 -3.49
C ASP A 13 -26.36 -6.50 -1.99
N ARG A 14 -25.35 -5.74 -1.55
CA ARG A 14 -24.85 -5.80 -0.17
C ARG A 14 -25.79 -5.15 0.84
N GLU A 15 -26.69 -4.27 0.41
CA GLU A 15 -27.65 -3.59 1.28
C GLU A 15 -28.94 -4.40 1.40
N THR A 16 -29.46 -4.90 0.28
CA THR A 16 -30.76 -5.61 0.25
C THR A 16 -30.65 -7.13 0.31
N GLY A 17 -29.48 -7.70 0.05
CA GLY A 17 -29.24 -9.15 -0.04
C GLY A 17 -29.82 -9.82 -1.28
N LEU A 18 -30.42 -9.04 -2.20
CA LEU A 18 -31.08 -9.59 -3.38
C LEU A 18 -30.07 -10.11 -4.40
N LEU A 19 -30.31 -11.34 -4.89
CA LEU A 19 -29.56 -11.97 -5.96
C LEU A 19 -30.11 -11.53 -7.33
N LYS A 20 -29.23 -11.06 -8.21
CA LYS A 20 -29.53 -10.76 -9.61
C LYS A 20 -28.62 -11.60 -10.52
N LYS A 21 -29.19 -12.16 -11.58
CA LYS A 21 -28.42 -12.85 -12.65
C LYS A 21 -28.27 -11.92 -13.85
N ILE A 22 -27.05 -11.78 -14.35
CA ILE A 22 -26.72 -10.92 -15.50
C ILE A 22 -25.96 -11.75 -16.53
N THR A 23 -26.38 -11.69 -17.79
CA THR A 23 -25.66 -12.30 -18.91
C THR A 23 -24.84 -11.24 -19.64
N SER A 24 -23.56 -11.53 -19.92
CA SER A 24 -22.68 -10.62 -20.68
C SER A 24 -21.76 -11.37 -21.63
N ASP A 25 -21.42 -10.77 -22.76
CA ASP A 25 -20.42 -11.30 -23.70
C ASP A 25 -18.99 -11.01 -23.22
N ILE A 26 -18.78 -9.95 -22.44
CA ILE A 26 -17.47 -9.49 -21.96
C ILE A 26 -17.55 -9.11 -20.48
N VAL A 27 -16.52 -9.44 -19.70
CA VAL A 27 -16.35 -9.00 -18.31
C VAL A 27 -15.01 -8.27 -18.19
N ILE A 28 -15.04 -7.05 -17.65
CA ILE A 28 -13.84 -6.24 -17.40
C ILE A 28 -13.63 -6.15 -15.88
N PHE A 29 -12.49 -6.65 -15.40
CA PHE A 29 -12.15 -6.61 -13.98
C PHE A 29 -11.44 -5.30 -13.61
N CYS A 30 -12.21 -4.32 -13.14
CA CYS A 30 -11.69 -3.05 -12.60
C CYS A 30 -11.44 -3.12 -11.08
N THR A 31 -10.84 -4.21 -10.58
CA THR A 31 -10.72 -4.51 -9.14
C THR A 31 -9.54 -3.83 -8.44
N GLY A 32 -8.78 -2.99 -9.14
CA GLY A 32 -7.59 -2.31 -8.61
C GLY A 32 -6.37 -3.23 -8.50
N TYR A 33 -5.42 -2.86 -7.62
CA TYR A 33 -4.14 -3.54 -7.41
C TYR A 33 -3.95 -3.90 -5.94
N THR A 34 -3.15 -4.94 -5.69
CA THR A 34 -2.71 -5.32 -4.33
C THR A 34 -1.18 -5.35 -4.28
N HIS A 35 -0.62 -5.03 -3.11
CA HIS A 35 0.81 -5.16 -2.86
C HIS A 35 1.14 -6.60 -2.49
N ILE A 36 2.16 -7.14 -3.14
CA ILE A 36 2.72 -8.46 -2.81
C ILE A 36 4.21 -8.30 -2.57
N LEU A 37 4.77 -9.15 -1.72
CA LEU A 37 6.23 -9.24 -1.58
C LEU A 37 6.81 -9.73 -2.92
N PRO A 38 7.68 -8.95 -3.60
CA PRO A 38 8.31 -9.38 -4.84
C PRO A 38 9.10 -10.68 -4.64
N SER A 39 9.09 -11.56 -5.65
CA SER A 39 9.70 -12.90 -5.54
C SER A 39 11.21 -12.86 -5.25
N PHE A 40 11.91 -11.80 -5.68
CA PHE A 40 13.34 -11.63 -5.39
C PHE A 40 13.61 -11.35 -3.90
N LEU A 41 12.61 -10.91 -3.12
CA LEU A 41 12.71 -10.74 -1.66
C LEU A 41 12.34 -12.02 -0.89
N ASN A 42 12.00 -13.13 -1.56
CA ASN A 42 11.63 -14.37 -0.88
C ASN A 42 12.72 -14.89 0.05
N SER A 43 14.01 -14.69 -0.29
CA SER A 43 15.14 -15.07 0.57
C SER A 43 15.23 -14.25 1.87
N LEU A 44 14.57 -13.08 1.90
CA LEU A 44 14.51 -12.21 3.07
C LEU A 44 13.20 -12.38 3.85
N LYS A 45 12.24 -13.17 3.34
CA LYS A 45 10.89 -13.25 3.91
C LYS A 45 10.88 -13.60 5.40
N GLU A 46 11.68 -14.58 5.82
CA GLU A 46 11.79 -15.02 7.22
C GLU A 46 12.41 -13.96 8.15
N LYS A 47 13.08 -12.96 7.58
CA LYS A 47 13.67 -11.83 8.31
C LYS A 47 12.75 -10.62 8.33
N ILE A 48 11.73 -10.55 7.49
CA ILE A 48 10.83 -9.39 7.43
C ILE A 48 9.75 -9.54 8.50
N HIS A 49 9.51 -8.49 9.27
CA HIS A 49 8.43 -8.50 10.25
C HIS A 49 7.10 -8.15 9.60
N PHE A 50 6.05 -8.89 9.97
CA PHE A 50 4.68 -8.70 9.49
C PHE A 50 3.72 -8.49 10.68
N ASP A 51 2.64 -7.74 10.46
CA ASP A 51 1.53 -7.66 11.40
C ASP A 51 0.62 -8.92 11.33
N SER A 52 -0.43 -8.93 12.14
CA SER A 52 -1.43 -10.01 12.16
C SER A 52 -2.24 -10.15 10.86
N GLU A 53 -2.24 -9.12 10.01
CA GLU A 53 -2.91 -9.11 8.70
C GLU A 53 -1.94 -9.43 7.55
N ASN A 54 -0.71 -9.84 7.88
CA ASN A 54 0.36 -10.16 6.93
C ASN A 54 0.81 -8.95 6.09
N ASN A 55 0.69 -7.73 6.61
CA ASN A 55 1.34 -6.55 6.05
C ASN A 55 2.74 -6.37 6.64
N MET A 56 3.68 -5.89 5.82
CA MET A 56 5.03 -5.57 6.27
C MET A 56 5.01 -4.47 7.33
N LEU A 57 5.74 -4.63 8.43
CA LEU A 57 5.89 -3.56 9.43
C LEU A 57 6.83 -2.48 8.90
N ILE A 58 6.33 -1.25 8.83
CA ILE A 58 7.01 -0.08 8.25
C ILE A 58 6.90 1.06 9.26
N ASP A 59 8.04 1.67 9.62
CA ASP A 59 8.09 2.79 10.56
C ASP A 59 7.77 4.15 9.91
N GLU A 60 7.78 5.21 10.72
CA GLU A 60 7.48 6.59 10.30
C GLU A 60 8.42 7.16 9.22
N ASN A 61 9.62 6.59 9.07
CA ASN A 61 10.59 6.96 8.06
C ASN A 61 10.46 6.10 6.79
N TYR A 62 9.37 5.34 6.67
CA TYR A 62 9.13 4.38 5.60
C TYR A 62 10.14 3.24 5.55
N LYS A 63 10.83 2.96 6.65
CA LYS A 63 11.81 1.89 6.77
C LYS A 63 11.12 0.60 7.18
N LEU A 64 11.46 -0.48 6.46
CA LEU A 64 10.98 -1.83 6.73
C LEU A 64 11.63 -2.35 8.01
N SER A 65 10.81 -2.90 8.91
CA SER A 65 11.30 -3.65 10.08
C SER A 65 11.70 -5.06 9.65
N TRP A 66 12.98 -5.41 9.82
CA TRP A 66 13.51 -6.71 9.43
C TRP A 66 14.82 -7.06 10.16
N ASP A 67 15.11 -8.35 10.29
CA ASP A 67 16.33 -8.92 10.90
C ASP A 67 17.54 -8.87 9.93
N GLY A 68 17.90 -7.64 9.56
CA GLY A 68 19.05 -7.28 8.72
C GLY A 68 20.29 -6.85 9.51
N MET A 69 21.30 -6.37 8.79
CA MET A 69 22.42 -5.64 9.42
C MET A 69 21.98 -4.20 9.71
N ASP A 70 22.42 -3.62 10.82
CA ASP A 70 22.08 -2.22 11.19
C ASP A 70 22.50 -1.19 10.13
N THR A 71 23.49 -1.53 9.30
CA THR A 71 23.98 -0.72 8.18
C THR A 71 23.18 -0.89 6.89
N CYS A 72 22.19 -1.79 6.86
CA CYS A 72 21.40 -2.13 5.68
C CYS A 72 19.91 -1.83 5.94
N SER A 73 19.46 -0.69 5.43
CA SER A 73 18.06 -0.29 5.48
C SER A 73 17.32 -0.70 4.21
N ILE A 74 16.06 -1.14 4.35
CA ILE A 74 15.13 -1.31 3.23
C ILE A 74 14.01 -0.28 3.41
N TYR A 75 13.75 0.53 2.38
CA TYR A 75 12.67 1.53 2.40
C TYR A 75 11.56 1.15 1.44
N ILE A 76 10.33 1.44 1.82
CA ILE A 76 9.14 1.11 1.04
C ILE A 76 8.54 2.38 0.41
N GLN A 77 8.21 2.29 -0.87
CA GLN A 77 7.55 3.35 -1.63
C GLN A 77 6.19 2.84 -2.13
N ASN A 78 5.12 3.59 -1.86
CA ASN A 78 3.74 3.22 -2.20
C ASN A 78 3.26 1.87 -1.63
N GLY A 79 3.96 1.29 -0.64
CA GLY A 79 3.61 -0.01 -0.05
C GLY A 79 3.28 0.07 1.44
N ALA A 80 3.00 1.26 1.94
CA ALA A 80 2.81 1.55 3.36
C ALA A 80 1.40 2.09 3.68
N ARG A 81 0.41 1.90 2.79
CA ARG A 81 -0.97 2.38 2.98
C ARG A 81 -1.60 1.92 4.30
N HIS A 82 -1.28 0.72 4.77
CA HIS A 82 -1.79 0.16 6.03
C HIS A 82 -1.26 0.89 7.27
N SER A 83 -0.06 1.46 7.22
CA SER A 83 0.53 2.22 8.34
C SER A 83 0.49 3.75 8.16
N HIS A 84 0.55 4.25 6.94
CA HIS A 84 0.62 5.69 6.59
C HIS A 84 -0.69 6.21 5.95
N GLY A 85 -1.70 5.36 5.86
CA GLY A 85 -3.03 5.70 5.37
C GLY A 85 -3.12 5.94 3.87
N ILE A 86 -4.24 6.53 3.45
CA ILE A 86 -4.57 6.78 2.03
C ILE A 86 -3.61 7.72 1.32
N ALA A 87 -2.79 8.44 2.09
CA ALA A 87 -1.79 9.37 1.62
C ALA A 87 -0.63 8.67 0.90
N ASP A 88 -0.27 7.44 1.31
CA ASP A 88 0.90 6.74 0.79
C ASP A 88 0.87 6.55 -0.73
N PRO A 89 -0.15 5.97 -1.38
CA PRO A 89 -0.12 5.81 -2.84
C PRO A 89 -0.25 7.12 -3.63
N ASN A 90 -0.39 8.28 -2.97
CA ASN A 90 -0.63 9.56 -3.65
C ASN A 90 0.66 10.15 -4.22
N LEU A 91 0.64 10.43 -5.53
CA LEU A 91 1.76 11.06 -6.23
C LEU A 91 2.11 12.44 -5.66
N SER A 92 1.14 13.21 -5.17
CA SER A 92 1.41 14.55 -4.60
C SER A 92 2.28 14.49 -3.34
N LEU A 93 2.30 13.36 -2.64
CA LEU A 93 3.08 13.14 -1.43
C LEU A 93 4.37 12.36 -1.68
N LEU A 94 4.68 12.00 -2.93
CA LEU A 94 5.93 11.34 -3.28
C LEU A 94 7.15 12.18 -2.90
N ALA A 95 7.10 13.50 -3.13
CA ALA A 95 8.19 14.41 -2.79
C ALA A 95 8.43 14.47 -1.27
N TYR A 96 7.34 14.54 -0.49
CA TYR A 96 7.40 14.49 0.97
C TYR A 96 8.03 13.19 1.47
N ARG A 97 7.52 12.03 1.03
CA ARG A 97 8.08 10.72 1.43
C ARG A 97 9.53 10.56 1.02
N SER A 98 9.90 11.02 -0.18
CA SER A 98 11.28 10.95 -0.66
C SER A 98 12.21 11.82 0.18
N ALA A 99 11.75 12.99 0.63
CA ALA A 99 12.51 13.84 1.55
C ALA A 99 12.70 13.18 2.92
N VAL A 100 11.66 12.53 3.47
CA VAL A 100 11.74 11.78 4.73
C VAL A 100 12.78 10.66 4.62
N ILE A 101 12.69 9.81 3.59
CA ILE A 101 13.64 8.71 3.36
C ILE A 101 15.06 9.24 3.14
N ALA A 102 15.24 10.28 2.35
CA ALA A 102 16.56 10.86 2.09
C ALA A 102 17.21 11.42 3.35
N ASN A 103 16.43 12.08 4.22
CA ASN A 103 16.90 12.57 5.51
C ASN A 103 17.31 11.43 6.45
N ASP A 104 16.53 10.34 6.50
CA ASP A 104 16.86 9.14 7.30
C ASP A 104 18.15 8.46 6.80
N ILE A 105 18.31 8.30 5.48
CA ILE A 105 19.53 7.74 4.88
C ILE A 105 20.75 8.63 5.18
N ALA A 106 20.60 9.95 5.13
CA ALA A 106 21.69 10.88 5.37
C ALA A 106 22.07 11.00 6.85
N GLY A 107 21.13 10.70 7.77
CA GLY A 107 21.29 10.95 9.20
C GLY A 107 21.22 12.42 9.58
N TYR A 108 20.84 13.31 8.66
CA TYR A 108 20.63 14.74 8.87
C TYR A 108 19.61 15.30 7.86
N PRO A 109 19.02 16.49 8.11
CA PRO A 109 18.00 17.06 7.22
C PRO A 109 18.61 17.60 5.91
N LEU A 110 18.61 16.79 4.85
CA LEU A 110 18.95 17.22 3.47
C LEU A 110 17.88 18.13 2.87
N TYR A 111 16.62 17.82 3.17
CA TYR A 111 15.46 18.59 2.75
C TYR A 111 14.71 19.10 3.98
N SER A 112 14.18 20.32 3.88
CA SER A 112 13.34 20.90 4.93
C SER A 112 12.11 20.02 5.17
N GLN A 113 11.91 19.61 6.41
CA GLN A 113 10.64 19.02 6.80
C GLN A 113 9.58 20.13 6.86
N ILE A 114 8.39 19.85 6.35
CA ILE A 114 7.27 20.78 6.47
C ILE A 114 6.77 20.63 7.89
N ASP A 115 7.04 21.63 8.73
CA ASP A 115 6.43 21.70 10.05
C ASP A 115 4.91 21.73 9.88
N GLY A 116 4.21 20.83 10.58
CA GLY A 116 2.80 20.49 10.37
C GLY A 116 1.78 21.60 10.69
N THR A 117 2.00 22.82 10.23
CA THR A 117 1.04 23.92 10.30
C THR A 117 -0.13 23.62 9.37
N SER A 118 -1.08 22.86 9.90
CA SER A 118 -2.40 22.65 9.32
C SER A 118 -3.39 23.62 9.96
N LEU A 119 -4.37 24.08 9.19
CA LEU A 119 -5.51 24.84 9.73
C LEU A 119 -6.34 24.00 10.71
N VAL A 120 -6.30 22.67 10.55
CA VAL A 120 -6.98 21.70 11.42
C VAL A 120 -5.95 20.93 12.23
N ASN A 121 -6.08 20.97 13.55
CA ASN A 121 -5.33 20.09 14.44
C ASN A 121 -6.04 18.75 14.55
N TRP A 122 -5.42 17.71 13.98
CA TRP A 122 -5.90 16.34 14.02
C TRP A 122 -5.36 15.54 15.22
N GLY A 123 -4.50 16.15 16.04
CA GLY A 123 -3.98 15.55 17.26
C GLY A 123 -5.11 15.24 18.24
N SER A 124 -5.09 14.04 18.79
CA SER A 124 -6.01 13.62 19.86
C SER A 124 -5.80 14.44 21.13
N LYS A 125 -6.90 14.69 21.85
CA LYS A 125 -6.92 15.14 23.24
C LYS A 125 -6.05 14.28 24.14
#